data_AF-A0A349X695-F1
#
_entry.id   AF-A0A349X695-F1
#
_cell.length_a   1.000
_cell.length_b   1.000
_cell.length_c   1.000
_cell.angle_alpha   90.00
_cell.angle_beta   90.00
_cell.angle_gamma   90.00
#
_symmetry.space_group_name_H-M   'P 1'
#
loop_
_entity.id
_entity.type
_entity.pdbx_description
1 polymer ?
#
loop_
_entity_poly.entity_id
_entity_poly.type
_entity_poly.pdbx_seq_one_letter_code
_entity_poly.pdbx_strand_id
1 'polypeptide(L)'
;MYVYFKLIHLLNDQLNYSSLNIVIWIIIALNAIFTGTLVLDLYASTMSADTLASNEGYLVGSAMTIAAGSMILFGILDIILGIALLRAAVPVPSVLKIFAVIAIIQGVFEVSLFLSFMTLFIFPLAMIILAAAFMRNPDSIEVV
;
A
#
# COMPACT_ATOMS: atom_id res chain seq x y z
N MET A 1 -7.72 0.00 -0.02
CA MET A 1 -8.21 0.96 -1.05
C MET A 1 -8.97 2.16 -0.45
N TYR A 2 -10.09 1.98 0.27
CA TYR A 2 -10.87 3.10 0.83
C TYR A 2 -10.06 4.05 1.73
N VAL A 3 -9.20 3.50 2.60
CA VAL A 3 -8.34 4.28 3.50
C VAL A 3 -7.39 5.20 2.71
N TYR A 4 -6.78 4.71 1.63
CA TYR A 4 -5.95 5.52 0.73
C TYR A 4 -6.75 6.58 -0.03
N PHE A 5 -7.98 6.28 -0.45
CA PHE A 5 -8.86 7.27 -1.07
C PHE A 5 -9.23 8.40 -0.11
N LYS A 6 -9.46 8.08 1.17
CA LYS A 6 -9.64 9.07 2.25
C LYS A 6 -8.36 9.88 2.51
N LEU A 7 -7.18 9.28 2.38
CA LEU A 7 -5.91 10.01 2.47
C LEU A 7 -5.80 11.09 1.38
N ILE A 8 -6.19 10.80 0.14
CA ILE A 8 -6.22 11.82 -0.94
C ILE A 8 -7.08 13.03 -0.55
N HIS A 9 -8.28 12.79 -0.01
CA HIS A 9 -9.17 13.87 0.43
C HIS A 9 -8.56 14.66 1.58
N LEU A 10 -7.99 13.97 2.58
CA LEU A 10 -7.33 14.62 3.71
C LEU A 10 -6.19 15.54 3.24
N LEU A 11 -5.33 15.03 2.36
CA LEU A 11 -4.18 15.79 1.85
C LEU A 11 -4.62 16.99 1.01
N ASN A 12 -5.60 16.83 0.13
CA ASN A 12 -6.09 17.92 -0.73
C ASN A 12 -6.89 18.95 0.05
N ASP A 13 -7.89 18.50 0.82
CA ASP A 13 -8.93 19.36 1.37
C ASP A 13 -8.48 20.03 2.67
N GLN A 14 -7.63 19.37 3.47
CA GLN A 14 -7.18 19.89 4.76
C GLN A 14 -5.75 20.41 4.75
N LEU A 15 -4.86 19.80 3.96
CA LEU A 15 -3.43 20.15 3.94
C LEU A 15 -2.97 20.83 2.64
N ASN A 16 -3.86 21.02 1.67
CA ASN A 16 -3.55 21.60 0.35
C ASN A 16 -2.31 20.96 -0.32
N TYR A 17 -2.19 19.63 -0.19
CA TYR A 17 -1.01 18.86 -0.57
C TYR A 17 -1.34 17.78 -1.61
N SER A 18 -1.55 18.20 -2.85
CA SER A 18 -2.00 17.33 -3.96
C SER A 18 -0.89 16.59 -4.71
N SER A 19 0.38 16.90 -4.44
CA SER A 19 1.53 16.30 -5.16
C SER A 19 1.63 14.78 -4.99
N LEU A 20 1.01 14.23 -3.94
CA LEU A 20 1.00 12.79 -3.67
C LEU A 20 -0.14 12.03 -4.34
N ASN A 21 -1.11 12.71 -4.95
CA ASN A 21 -2.31 12.05 -5.47
C ASN A 21 -1.99 10.95 -6.48
N ILE A 22 -1.04 11.20 -7.39
CA ILE A 22 -0.64 10.20 -8.39
C ILE A 22 -0.03 8.97 -7.72
N VAL A 23 0.86 9.16 -6.74
CA VAL A 23 1.47 8.05 -5.99
C VAL A 23 0.40 7.22 -5.30
N ILE A 24 -0.55 7.87 -4.62
CA ILE A 24 -1.62 7.17 -3.90
C ILE A 24 -2.57 6.46 -4.87
N TRP A 25 -2.89 7.05 -6.03
CA TRP A 25 -3.68 6.40 -7.06
C TRP A 25 -3.00 5.15 -7.63
N ILE A 26 -1.68 5.19 -7.84
CA ILE A 26 -0.91 4.02 -8.28
C ILE A 26 -0.97 2.93 -7.21
N ILE A 27 -0.82 3.27 -5.92
CA ILE A 27 -0.95 2.30 -4.81
C ILE A 27 -2.35 1.66 -4.81
N ILE A 28 -3.40 2.44 -5.02
CA ILE A 28 -4.78 1.93 -5.10
C ILE A 28 -4.93 0.97 -6.29
N ALA A 29 -4.42 1.34 -7.47
CA ALA A 29 -4.49 0.51 -8.67
C ALA A 29 -3.71 -0.80 -8.50
N LEU A 30 -2.49 -0.74 -7.95
CA LEU A 30 -1.70 -1.94 -7.63
C LEU A 30 -2.41 -2.84 -6.63
N ASN A 31 -3.03 -2.27 -5.59
CA ASN A 31 -3.85 -3.04 -4.64
C ASN A 31 -5.00 -3.77 -5.37
N ALA A 32 -5.63 -3.12 -6.34
CA ALA A 32 -6.72 -3.72 -7.11
C ALA A 32 -6.23 -4.86 -8.00
N ILE A 33 -5.10 -4.67 -8.68
CA ILE A 33 -4.46 -5.72 -9.48
C ILE A 33 -4.05 -6.90 -8.60
N PHE A 34 -3.38 -6.64 -7.48
CA PHE A 34 -2.93 -7.67 -6.55
C PHE A 34 -4.10 -8.43 -5.93
N THR A 35 -5.14 -7.73 -5.46
CA THR A 35 -6.36 -8.40 -4.94
C THR A 35 -7.05 -9.19 -6.05
N GLY A 36 -6.97 -8.73 -7.30
CA GLY A 36 -7.50 -9.43 -8.47
C GLY A 36 -6.85 -10.80 -8.72
N THR A 37 -5.62 -11.04 -8.25
CA THR A 37 -5.00 -12.36 -8.38
C THR A 37 -5.75 -13.43 -7.60
N LEU A 38 -6.45 -13.07 -6.51
CA LEU A 38 -7.30 -14.00 -5.77
C LEU A 38 -8.42 -14.58 -6.64
N VAL A 39 -8.95 -13.79 -7.59
CA VAL A 39 -9.96 -14.27 -8.54
C VAL A 39 -9.33 -15.29 -9.51
N LEU A 40 -8.07 -15.07 -9.90
CA LEU A 40 -7.32 -16.01 -10.73
C LEU A 40 -7.02 -17.31 -9.97
N ASP A 41 -6.69 -17.23 -8.68
CA ASP A 41 -6.48 -18.40 -7.83
C ASP A 41 -7.77 -19.21 -7.67
N LEU A 42 -8.90 -18.53 -7.44
CA LEU A 42 -10.21 -19.18 -7.39
C LEU A 42 -10.55 -19.84 -8.73
N TYR A 43 -10.31 -19.19 -9.85
CA TYR A 43 -10.51 -19.78 -11.17
C TYR A 43 -9.62 -21.00 -11.38
N ALA A 44 -8.33 -20.91 -11.05
CA ALA A 44 -7.38 -22.01 -11.15
C ALA A 44 -7.81 -23.23 -10.32
N SER A 45 -8.45 -23.01 -9.16
CA SER A 45 -8.98 -24.09 -8.31
C SER A 45 -10.11 -24.90 -8.96
N THR A 46 -10.75 -24.37 -10.01
CA THR A 46 -11.81 -25.06 -10.76
C THR A 46 -11.29 -25.85 -11.97
N MET A 47 -10.00 -25.73 -12.29
CA MET A 47 -9.39 -26.40 -13.43
C MET A 47 -9.12 -27.89 -13.15
N SER A 48 -9.07 -28.71 -14.21
CA SER A 48 -8.71 -30.12 -14.07
C SER A 48 -7.23 -30.30 -13.71
N ALA A 49 -6.92 -31.38 -13.00
CA ALA A 49 -5.54 -31.73 -12.63
C ALA A 49 -4.60 -31.80 -13.85
N ASP A 50 -5.08 -32.37 -14.96
CA ASP A 50 -4.31 -32.47 -16.21
C ASP A 50 -3.97 -31.09 -16.81
N THR A 51 -4.87 -30.12 -16.67
CA THR A 51 -4.65 -28.76 -17.17
C THR A 51 -3.68 -28.00 -16.28
N LEU A 52 -3.76 -28.19 -14.96
CA LEU A 52 -2.82 -27.62 -14.00
C LEU A 52 -1.41 -28.19 -14.21
N ALA A 53 -1.28 -29.51 -14.32
CA ALA A 53 0.00 -30.18 -14.52
C ALA A 53 0.68 -29.77 -15.84
N SER A 54 -0.10 -29.62 -16.92
CA SER A 54 0.44 -29.18 -18.22
C SER A 54 0.89 -27.71 -18.25
N ASN A 55 0.43 -26.88 -17.30
CA ASN A 55 0.74 -25.46 -17.24
C ASN A 55 1.51 -25.04 -15.97
N GLU A 56 1.93 -25.99 -15.13
CA GLU A 56 2.48 -25.73 -13.80
C GLU A 56 3.61 -24.69 -13.81
N GLY A 57 4.61 -24.87 -14.68
CA GLY A 57 5.75 -23.95 -14.76
C GLY A 57 5.35 -22.52 -15.13
N TYR A 58 4.34 -22.36 -16.00
CA TYR A 58 3.83 -21.04 -16.38
C TYR A 58 3.01 -20.41 -15.24
N LEU A 59 2.15 -21.18 -14.59
CA LEU A 59 1.30 -20.71 -13.48
C LEU A 59 2.16 -20.30 -12.27
N VAL A 60 3.10 -21.15 -11.85
CA VAL A 60 4.01 -20.86 -10.75
C VAL A 60 4.93 -19.68 -11.10
N GLY A 61 5.52 -19.68 -12.30
CA GLY A 61 6.40 -18.60 -12.73
C GLY A 61 5.70 -17.24 -12.80
N SER A 62 4.48 -17.19 -13.35
CA SER A 62 3.69 -15.96 -13.40
C SER A 62 3.25 -15.49 -12.02
N ALA A 63 2.78 -16.39 -11.15
CA ALA A 63 2.42 -16.06 -9.78
C ALA A 63 3.62 -15.49 -8.99
N MET A 64 4.78 -16.13 -9.08
CA MET A 64 6.01 -15.63 -8.43
C MET A 64 6.44 -14.27 -8.99
N THR A 65 6.36 -14.07 -10.31
CA THR A 65 6.72 -12.80 -10.95
C THR A 65 5.78 -11.68 -10.52
N ILE A 66 4.46 -11.93 -10.49
CA ILE A 66 3.46 -10.97 -10.05
C ILE A 66 3.66 -10.65 -8.55
N ALA A 67 3.86 -11.66 -7.71
CA ALA A 67 4.07 -11.47 -6.28
C ALA A 67 5.35 -10.66 -5.99
N ALA A 68 6.49 -11.07 -6.52
CA ALA A 68 7.75 -10.36 -6.29
C ALA A 68 7.75 -8.95 -6.92
N GLY A 69 7.25 -8.84 -8.16
CA GLY A 69 7.19 -7.56 -8.86
C GLY A 69 6.25 -6.55 -8.17
N SER A 70 5.08 -7.00 -7.71
CA SER A 70 4.15 -6.14 -6.97
C SER A 70 4.72 -5.72 -5.62
N MET A 71 5.37 -6.61 -4.86
CA MET A 71 6.03 -6.25 -3.60
C MET A 71 7.09 -5.17 -3.80
N ILE A 72 7.96 -5.30 -4.82
CA ILE A 72 8.97 -4.27 -5.11
C ILE A 72 8.30 -2.93 -5.45
N LEU A 73 7.25 -2.95 -6.27
CA LEU A 73 6.53 -1.72 -6.65
C LEU A 73 5.84 -1.08 -5.45
N PHE A 74 5.16 -1.85 -4.61
CA PHE A 74 4.58 -1.35 -3.36
C PHE A 74 5.64 -0.72 -2.50
N GLY A 75 6.78 -1.38 -2.31
CA GLY A 75 7.77 -0.89 -1.38
C GLY A 75 8.45 0.40 -1.85
N ILE A 76 8.66 0.54 -3.15
CA ILE A 76 9.12 1.81 -3.73
C ILE A 76 8.09 2.91 -3.48
N LEU A 77 6.81 2.65 -3.72
CA LEU A 77 5.75 3.64 -3.56
C LEU A 77 5.52 4.03 -2.10
N ASP A 78 5.61 3.09 -1.16
CA ASP A 78 5.47 3.35 0.27
C ASP A 78 6.64 4.17 0.80
N ILE A 79 7.87 3.90 0.34
CA ILE A 79 9.04 4.73 0.65
C ILE A 79 8.85 6.14 0.10
N ILE A 80 8.43 6.28 -1.17
CA ILE A 80 8.18 7.59 -1.79
C ILE A 80 7.09 8.35 -1.01
N LEU A 81 5.99 7.67 -0.68
CA LEU A 81 4.87 8.24 0.06
C LEU A 81 5.32 8.75 1.43
N GLY A 82 6.02 7.90 2.20
CA GLY A 82 6.49 8.25 3.52
C GLY A 82 7.52 9.39 3.52
N ILE A 83 8.50 9.36 2.60
CA ILE A 83 9.49 10.44 2.48
C ILE A 83 8.80 11.76 2.10
N ALA A 84 7.88 11.73 1.14
CA ALA A 84 7.17 12.93 0.70
C ALA A 84 6.31 13.53 1.82
N LEU A 85 5.61 12.71 2.60
CA LEU A 85 4.85 13.16 3.77
C LEU A 85 5.75 13.80 4.84
N LEU A 86 6.93 13.25 5.10
CA LEU A 86 7.87 13.81 6.07
C LEU A 86 8.58 15.08 5.58
N ARG A 87 8.71 15.26 4.25
CA ARG A 87 9.31 16.44 3.62
C ARG A 87 8.29 17.55 3.30
N ALA A 88 7.00 17.33 3.55
CA ALA A 88 5.98 18.32 3.26
C ALA A 88 6.29 19.64 3.99
N ALA A 89 6.23 20.75 3.25
CA ALA A 89 6.47 22.09 3.80
C ALA A 89 5.30 22.57 4.68
N VAL A 90 4.15 21.90 4.59
CA VAL A 90 2.95 22.17 5.39
C VAL A 90 3.02 21.37 6.69
N PRO A 91 2.57 21.91 7.84
CA PRO A 91 2.52 21.16 9.09
C PRO A 91 1.63 19.92 8.95
N VAL A 92 2.26 18.75 8.89
CA VAL A 92 1.58 17.44 8.85
C VAL A 92 1.27 16.97 10.28
N PRO A 93 0.03 16.54 10.59
CA PRO A 93 -0.34 15.98 11.89
C PRO A 93 0.60 14.85 12.35
N SER A 94 0.89 14.77 13.65
CA SER A 94 1.82 13.77 14.21
C SER A 94 1.44 12.33 13.88
N VAL A 95 0.14 12.01 13.80
CA VAL A 95 -0.34 10.66 13.41
C VAL A 95 0.04 10.32 11.96
N LEU A 96 -0.03 11.31 11.05
CA LEU A 96 0.40 11.12 9.66
C LEU A 96 1.93 11.00 9.54
N LYS A 97 2.70 11.66 10.42
CA LYS A 97 4.16 11.45 10.51
C LYS A 97 4.49 10.03 10.97
N ILE A 98 3.75 9.50 11.95
CA ILE A 98 3.89 8.10 12.40
C ILE A 98 3.57 7.14 11.25
N PHE A 99 2.46 7.37 10.55
CA PHE A 99 2.12 6.60 9.35
C PHE A 99 3.24 6.65 8.31
N ALA A 100 3.80 7.83 8.03
CA ALA A 100 4.87 7.99 7.05
C ALA A 100 6.14 7.20 7.41
N VAL A 101 6.53 7.17 8.69
CA VAL A 101 7.67 6.35 9.15
C VAL A 101 7.37 4.86 8.98
N ILE A 102 6.16 4.41 9.32
CA ILE A 102 5.76 3.01 9.17
C ILE A 102 5.72 2.62 7.69
N ALA A 103 5.24 3.49 6.80
CA ALA A 103 5.25 3.27 5.36
C ALA A 103 6.68 3.08 4.82
N ILE A 104 7.65 3.88 5.30
CA ILE A 104 9.07 3.68 4.92
C ILE A 104 9.58 2.32 5.39
N ILE A 105 9.31 1.94 6.65
CA ILE A 105 9.72 0.65 7.20
C ILE A 105 9.11 -0.51 6.39
N GLN A 106 7.80 -0.41 6.10
CA GLN A 106 7.08 -1.37 5.27
C GLN A 106 7.73 -1.49 3.90
N GLY A 107 7.99 -0.38 3.22
CA GLY A 107 8.55 -0.43 1.88
C GLY A 107 9.98 -0.97 1.82
N VAL A 108 10.79 -0.74 2.86
CA VAL A 108 12.11 -1.39 2.98
C VAL A 108 11.97 -2.91 3.09
N PHE A 109 10.97 -3.39 3.84
CA PHE A 109 10.73 -4.83 3.98
C PHE A 109 10.21 -5.47 2.68
N GLU A 110 9.34 -4.76 1.96
CA GLU A 110 8.80 -5.20 0.67
C GLU A 110 9.87 -5.29 -0.42
N VAL A 111 10.70 -4.25 -0.58
CA VAL A 111 11.80 -4.24 -1.56
C VAL A 111 12.85 -5.32 -1.24
N SER A 112 13.03 -5.64 0.04
CA SER A 112 13.97 -6.68 0.46
C SER A 112 13.56 -8.09 0.02
N LEU A 113 12.28 -8.31 -0.33
CA LEU A 113 11.62 -9.60 -0.62
C LEU A 113 11.71 -10.65 0.50
N PHE A 114 12.89 -10.90 1.07
CA PHE A 114 13.12 -11.81 2.18
C PHE A 114 12.37 -11.38 3.46
N LEU A 115 12.30 -10.08 3.73
CA LEU A 115 11.58 -9.53 4.88
C LEU A 115 10.11 -9.22 4.58
N SER A 116 9.66 -9.41 3.33
CA SER A 116 8.32 -8.99 2.89
C SER A 116 7.20 -9.67 3.69
N PHE A 117 7.41 -10.88 4.22
CA PHE A 117 6.40 -11.54 5.07
C PHE A 117 6.03 -10.74 6.34
N MET A 118 6.90 -9.83 6.81
CA MET A 118 6.60 -8.93 7.93
C MET A 118 5.47 -7.95 7.60
N THR A 119 5.21 -7.68 6.31
CA THR A 119 4.18 -6.74 5.86
C THR A 119 2.78 -7.24 6.20
N LEU A 120 2.59 -8.55 6.39
CA LEU A 120 1.36 -9.14 6.91
C LEU A 120 0.91 -8.51 8.24
N PHE A 121 1.85 -8.02 9.04
CA PHE A 121 1.56 -7.35 10.31
C PHE A 121 1.66 -5.82 10.21
N ILE A 122 2.64 -5.33 9.46
CA ILE A 122 2.89 -3.89 9.34
C ILE A 122 1.81 -3.19 8.55
N PHE A 123 1.32 -3.79 7.46
CA PHE A 123 0.28 -3.19 6.62
C PHE A 123 -1.04 -2.96 7.37
N PRO A 124 -1.61 -3.95 8.10
CA PRO A 124 -2.78 -3.70 8.94
C PRO A 124 -2.54 -2.60 9.98
N LEU A 125 -1.37 -2.59 10.62
CA LEU A 125 -1.01 -1.55 11.59
C LEU A 125 -0.98 -0.15 10.95
N ALA A 126 -0.36 -0.01 9.78
CA ALA A 126 -0.32 1.23 9.01
C ALA A 126 -1.73 1.72 8.66
N MET A 127 -2.61 0.81 8.22
CA MET A 127 -4.00 1.13 7.88
C MET A 127 -4.81 1.57 9.10
N ILE A 128 -4.61 0.96 10.27
CA ILE A 128 -5.27 1.36 11.52
C ILE A 128 -4.82 2.76 11.94
N ILE A 129 -3.52 3.05 11.88
CA ILE A 129 -2.98 4.37 12.21
C ILE A 129 -3.51 5.44 11.26
N LEU A 130 -3.55 5.12 9.97
CA LEU A 130 -4.11 6.02 8.97
C LEU A 130 -5.61 6.25 9.17
N ALA A 131 -6.37 5.21 9.51
CA ALA A 131 -7.78 5.34 9.88
C ALA A 131 -7.99 6.19 11.14
N ALA A 132 -7.11 6.05 12.14
CA ALA A 132 -7.13 6.88 13.34
C ALA A 132 -6.86 8.36 13.04
N ALA A 133 -6.03 8.66 12.03
CA ALA A 133 -5.83 10.02 11.55
C ALA A 133 -7.13 10.65 11.02
N PHE A 134 -8.03 9.86 10.42
CA PHE A 134 -9.32 10.36 9.92
C PHE A 134 -10.38 10.58 10.99
N MET A 135 -10.25 9.94 12.16
CA MET A 135 -11.21 10.08 13.26
C MET A 135 -10.94 11.31 14.14
N ARG A 136 -9.73 11.88 14.08
CA ARG A 136 -9.44 13.14 14.76
C ARG A 136 -10.06 14.29 13.96
N ASN A 137 -11.07 14.93 14.54
CA ASN A 137 -11.80 16.04 13.93
C ASN A 137 -10.86 17.16 13.43
N PRO A 138 -11.23 17.86 12.34
CA PRO A 138 -10.47 18.98 11.79
C PRO A 138 -10.31 20.18 12.76
N ASP A 139 -11.11 20.26 13.83
CA ASP A 139 -11.08 21.35 14.80
C ASP A 139 -9.98 21.24 15.86
N SER A 140 -9.20 20.16 15.88
CA SER A 140 -8.12 19.94 16.85
C SER A 140 -6.74 19.83 16.21
N ILE A 141 -6.52 20.44 15.03
CA ILE A 141 -5.16 20.75 14.59
C ILE A 141 -4.66 21.84 15.54
N GLU A 142 -4.18 21.41 16.71
CA GLU A 142 -3.39 22.26 17.58
C GLU A 142 -2.18 22.69 16.76
N VAL A 143 -2.24 23.93 16.31
CA VAL A 143 -1.09 24.69 15.85
C VAL A 143 -0.18 24.81 17.07
N VAL A 144 0.83 23.94 17.14
CA VAL A 144 1.99 24.12 18.01
C VAL A 144 3.12 24.70 17.16
#